data_AF-A0A2J7PH14-F1
#
_entry.id   AF-A0A2J7PH14-F1
#
_cell.length_a   1.000
_cell.length_b   1.000
_cell.length_c   1.000
_cell.angle_alpha   90.00
_cell.angle_beta   90.00
_cell.angle_gamma   90.00
#
_symmetry.space_group_name_H-M   'P 1'
#
loop_
_entity.id
_entity.type
_entity.pdbx_description
1 polymer ?
#
loop_
_entity_poly.entity_id
_entity_poly.type
_entity_poly.pdbx_seq_one_letter_code
_entity_poly.pdbx_strand_id
1 'polypeptide(L)'
;MAATCLPGRPPERATADLNDGIQYSLLQTVVEACQKKRQCKFQTSPKTFGGDPCPGVRKYVEVAYKCRPYEFRSKVACENDVVPLKCNPNSRIAVYSASYGRTEYESIQCPQPQGVPEETCLVSYATETVMNICHGKRRCTLSADPATFGNPCKPESRMYLKVVYTCGKYLALKVKFPSVSRSSK
;
A
#
# COMPACT_ATOMS: atom_id res chain seq x y z
N MET A 1 5.29 -16.09 -7.44
CA MET A 1 5.95 -17.15 -6.63
C MET A 1 6.58 -18.10 -7.62
N ALA A 2 7.73 -18.67 -7.31
CA ALA A 2 8.39 -19.62 -8.20
C ALA A 2 8.97 -20.76 -7.36
N ALA A 3 8.88 -21.98 -7.88
CA ALA A 3 9.70 -23.08 -7.40
C ALA A 3 10.89 -23.21 -8.36
N THR A 4 12.10 -23.28 -7.82
CA THR A 4 13.30 -23.34 -8.65
C THR A 4 14.08 -24.58 -8.25
N CYS A 5 14.37 -25.45 -9.21
CA CYS A 5 15.23 -26.61 -9.01
C CYS A 5 16.66 -26.16 -9.33
N LEU A 6 17.54 -26.06 -8.33
CA LEU A 6 18.97 -25.80 -8.56
C LEU A 6 19.78 -27.10 -8.36
N PRO A 7 20.43 -27.63 -9.40
CA PRO A 7 21.61 -28.44 -9.23
C PRO A 7 22.79 -27.57 -8.77
N GLY A 8 23.75 -28.13 -8.05
CA GLY A 8 24.88 -27.38 -7.50
C GLY A 8 25.83 -26.81 -8.57
N ARG A 9 25.70 -25.49 -8.85
CA ARG A 9 26.68 -24.49 -9.41
C ARG A 9 27.04 -24.53 -10.93
N PRO A 10 27.46 -23.39 -11.56
CA PRO A 10 26.69 -22.32 -12.23
C PRO A 10 26.98 -22.21 -13.78
N PRO A 11 26.49 -21.21 -14.56
CA PRO A 11 25.16 -20.63 -14.69
C PRO A 11 24.54 -21.00 -16.06
N GLU A 12 23.53 -21.85 -16.09
CA GLU A 12 22.57 -21.85 -17.19
C GLU A 12 21.19 -21.96 -16.55
N ARG A 13 20.36 -20.94 -16.82
CA ARG A 13 18.99 -20.84 -16.32
C ARG A 13 18.17 -21.99 -16.93
N ALA A 14 18.21 -23.16 -16.31
CA ALA A 14 17.18 -24.16 -16.51
C ALA A 14 16.00 -23.77 -15.59
N THR A 15 15.16 -22.84 -16.07
CA THR A 15 13.80 -22.74 -15.57
C THR A 15 13.13 -24.04 -15.93
N ALA A 16 12.95 -24.94 -14.96
CA ALA A 16 12.04 -26.06 -15.14
C ALA A 16 10.66 -25.44 -15.41
N ASP A 17 10.12 -25.68 -16.61
CA ASP A 17 8.74 -25.34 -16.95
C ASP A 17 7.83 -26.13 -16.00
N LEU A 18 7.50 -25.50 -14.89
CA LEU A 18 6.49 -25.99 -13.97
C LEU A 18 5.20 -26.08 -14.77
N ASN A 19 4.70 -27.30 -14.95
CA ASN A 19 3.37 -27.54 -15.51
C ASN A 19 2.38 -26.60 -14.81
N ASP A 20 1.57 -25.87 -15.57
CA ASP A 20 0.78 -24.73 -15.09
C ASP A 20 -0.04 -25.11 -13.83
N GLY A 21 -0.55 -26.35 -13.77
CA GLY A 21 -1.28 -26.91 -12.63
C GLY A 21 -0.50 -27.03 -11.30
N ILE A 22 0.82 -27.23 -11.31
CA ILE A 22 1.65 -27.31 -10.08
C ILE A 22 1.97 -25.91 -9.54
N GLN A 23 2.09 -24.91 -10.41
CA GLN A 23 2.22 -23.51 -9.99
C GLN A 23 0.93 -23.01 -9.31
N TYR A 24 -0.24 -23.37 -9.85
CA TYR A 24 -1.52 -23.02 -9.25
C TYR A 24 -1.75 -23.69 -7.89
N SER A 25 -1.40 -24.96 -7.72
CA SER A 25 -1.57 -25.68 -6.43
C SER A 25 -0.65 -25.12 -5.32
N LEU A 26 0.58 -24.73 -5.68
CA LEU A 26 1.53 -24.08 -4.78
C LEU A 26 1.02 -22.71 -4.33
N LEU A 27 0.59 -21.88 -5.28
CA LEU A 27 0.05 -20.56 -4.97
C LEU A 27 -1.19 -20.66 -4.07
N GLN A 28 -2.13 -21.55 -4.41
CA GLN A 28 -3.36 -21.75 -3.65
C GLN A 28 -3.07 -22.15 -2.20
N THR A 29 -2.20 -23.14 -1.99
CA THR A 29 -1.79 -23.61 -0.66
C THR A 29 -1.22 -22.49 0.20
N VAL A 30 -0.32 -21.68 -0.38
CA VAL A 30 0.30 -20.56 0.35
C VAL A 30 -0.72 -19.46 0.64
N VAL A 31 -1.60 -19.14 -0.31
CA VAL A 31 -2.66 -18.13 -0.12
C VAL A 31 -3.60 -18.57 1.00
N GLU A 32 -4.10 -19.79 1.01
CA GLU A 32 -5.00 -20.29 2.06
C GLU A 32 -4.30 -20.33 3.44
N ALA A 33 -3.03 -20.74 3.46
CA ALA A 33 -2.27 -20.81 4.70
C ALA A 33 -1.92 -19.43 5.26
N CYS A 34 -1.56 -18.46 4.41
CA CYS A 34 -0.87 -17.23 4.81
C CYS A 34 -1.64 -15.92 4.57
N GLN A 35 -2.59 -15.89 3.63
CA GLN A 35 -3.28 -14.66 3.26
C GLN A 35 -4.04 -14.10 4.46
N LYS A 36 -3.87 -12.79 4.71
CA LYS A 36 -4.45 -12.06 5.87
C LYS A 36 -4.03 -12.57 7.25
N LYS A 37 -3.02 -13.45 7.37
CA LYS A 37 -2.49 -13.91 8.66
C LYS A 37 -1.20 -13.18 9.01
N ARG A 38 -0.98 -12.95 10.30
CA ARG A 38 0.27 -12.36 10.82
C ARG A 38 1.43 -13.35 10.83
N GLN A 39 1.12 -14.63 10.97
CA GLN A 39 2.05 -15.75 10.97
C GLN A 39 1.34 -16.93 10.31
N CYS A 40 2.07 -17.69 9.51
CA CYS A 40 1.58 -18.90 8.88
C CYS A 40 2.71 -19.92 8.78
N LYS A 41 2.33 -21.19 8.67
CA LYS A 41 3.22 -22.31 8.36
C LYS A 41 2.50 -23.17 7.34
N PHE A 42 3.23 -23.70 6.37
CA PHE A 42 2.71 -24.65 5.39
C PHE A 42 3.79 -25.71 5.14
N GLN A 43 3.36 -26.92 4.77
CA GLN A 43 4.30 -27.99 4.46
C GLN A 43 4.75 -27.87 3.01
N THR A 44 6.06 -28.02 2.77
CA THR A 44 6.65 -27.96 1.43
C THR A 44 6.78 -29.34 0.78
N SER A 45 6.01 -30.32 1.24
CA SER A 45 6.17 -31.71 0.79
C SER A 45 5.61 -31.88 -0.64
N PRO A 46 6.25 -32.70 -1.52
CA PRO A 46 5.78 -32.89 -2.90
C PRO A 46 4.33 -33.40 -3.00
N LYS A 47 3.88 -34.17 -2.00
CA LYS A 47 2.50 -34.68 -1.91
C LYS A 47 1.48 -33.55 -1.70
N THR A 48 1.89 -32.44 -1.11
CA THR A 48 1.02 -31.28 -0.83
C THR A 48 0.78 -30.42 -2.08
N PHE A 49 1.62 -30.52 -3.12
CA PHE A 49 1.55 -29.66 -4.32
C PHE A 49 1.16 -30.41 -5.60
N GLY A 50 0.63 -31.62 -5.48
CA GLY A 50 0.18 -32.40 -6.65
C GLY A 50 1.29 -33.13 -7.40
N GLY A 51 2.48 -33.29 -6.81
CA GLY A 51 3.57 -34.09 -7.37
C GLY A 51 4.95 -33.49 -7.16
N ASP A 52 5.99 -34.28 -7.45
CA ASP A 52 7.36 -33.79 -7.50
C ASP A 52 7.65 -33.19 -8.90
N PRO A 53 7.87 -31.87 -9.02
CA PRO A 53 8.14 -31.23 -10.31
C PRO A 53 9.52 -31.59 -10.90
N CYS A 54 10.44 -32.12 -10.10
CA CYS A 54 11.78 -32.52 -10.56
C CYS A 54 12.35 -33.63 -9.64
N PRO A 55 12.02 -34.91 -9.88
CA PRO A 55 12.48 -36.02 -9.05
C PRO A 55 14.01 -36.07 -8.92
N GLY A 56 14.52 -36.39 -7.73
CA GLY A 56 15.96 -36.51 -7.47
C GLY A 56 16.73 -35.20 -7.29
N VAL A 57 16.12 -34.04 -7.56
CA VAL A 57 16.73 -32.73 -7.35
C VAL A 57 16.24 -32.09 -6.04
N ARG A 58 17.15 -31.41 -5.33
CA ARG A 58 16.77 -30.60 -4.16
C ARG A 58 15.92 -29.41 -4.61
N LYS A 59 14.79 -29.23 -3.93
CA LYS A 59 13.79 -28.21 -4.25
C LYS A 59 13.68 -27.21 -3.12
N TYR A 60 13.32 -25.99 -3.46
CA TYR A 60 12.96 -24.95 -2.51
C TYR A 60 11.76 -24.16 -3.04
N VAL A 61 10.98 -23.62 -2.10
CA VAL A 61 9.83 -22.76 -2.38
C VAL A 61 10.25 -21.33 -2.08
N GLU A 62 10.14 -20.44 -3.06
CA GLU A 62 10.36 -19.02 -2.87
C GLU A 62 9.02 -18.27 -2.75
N VAL A 63 8.79 -17.65 -1.58
CA VAL A 63 7.58 -16.88 -1.29
C VAL A 63 7.90 -15.40 -1.17
N ALA A 64 7.42 -14.62 -2.13
CA ALA A 64 7.38 -13.17 -2.01
C ALA A 64 6.05 -12.74 -1.37
N TYR A 65 6.12 -12.01 -0.27
CA TYR A 65 4.94 -11.52 0.45
C TYR A 65 5.06 -10.04 0.83
N LYS A 66 3.92 -9.38 1.05
CA LYS A 66 3.85 -8.01 1.56
C LYS A 66 2.86 -7.93 2.71
N CYS A 67 3.29 -7.38 3.85
CA CYS A 67 2.39 -7.08 4.94
C CYS A 67 1.53 -5.86 4.60
N ARG A 68 0.20 -6.03 4.62
CA ARG A 68 -0.78 -4.94 4.59
C ARG A 68 -1.31 -4.70 6.02
N PRO A 69 -1.52 -3.43 6.42
CA PRO A 69 -2.25 -3.10 7.63
C PRO A 69 -3.63 -3.76 7.65
N TYR A 70 -4.08 -4.19 8.83
CA TYR A 70 -5.41 -4.78 9.01
C TYR A 70 -6.52 -3.73 8.84
N GLU A 71 -6.25 -2.50 9.29
CA GLU A 71 -7.22 -1.40 9.28
C GLU A 71 -6.62 -0.18 8.57
N PHE A 72 -7.35 0.31 7.57
CA PHE A 72 -7.12 1.61 6.94
C PHE A 72 -8.21 2.57 7.40
N ARG A 73 -7.80 3.77 7.76
CA ARG A 73 -8.69 4.86 8.16
C ARG A 73 -8.65 5.89 7.04
N SER A 74 -9.82 6.26 6.53
CA SER A 74 -9.98 7.32 5.53
C SER A 74 -10.61 8.54 6.18
N LYS A 75 -10.08 9.72 5.87
CA LYS A 75 -10.70 11.00 6.22
C LYS A 75 -10.72 11.92 5.01
N VAL A 76 -11.82 12.66 4.88
CA VAL A 76 -12.00 13.68 3.84
C VAL A 76 -12.20 15.03 4.53
N ALA A 77 -11.59 16.08 3.98
CA ALA A 77 -11.86 17.47 4.32
C ALA A 77 -12.12 18.23 3.02
N CYS A 78 -13.18 19.03 2.98
CA CYS A 78 -13.46 19.89 1.83
C CYS A 78 -12.48 21.06 1.81
N GLU A 79 -12.45 21.80 0.71
CA GLU A 79 -11.65 23.00 0.57
C GLU A 79 -11.76 23.92 1.80
N ASN A 80 -10.59 24.31 2.33
CA ASN A 80 -10.41 25.13 3.55
C ASN A 80 -10.82 24.48 4.88
N ASP A 81 -11.30 23.23 4.88
CA ASP A 81 -11.54 22.48 6.11
C ASP A 81 -10.25 21.85 6.66
N VAL A 82 -10.26 21.56 7.96
CA VAL A 82 -9.16 20.89 8.67
C VAL A 82 -9.46 19.41 8.87
N VAL A 83 -8.51 18.55 8.50
CA VAL A 83 -8.59 17.11 8.78
C VAL A 83 -7.71 16.73 9.99
N PRO A 84 -8.30 16.28 11.12
CA PRO A 84 -7.54 15.81 12.27
C PRO A 84 -7.26 14.30 12.17
N LEU A 85 -5.99 13.91 12.14
CA LEU A 85 -5.51 12.54 12.23
C LEU A 85 -5.06 12.24 13.66
N LYS A 86 -5.54 11.14 14.26
CA LYS A 86 -5.22 10.77 15.65
C LYS A 86 -5.08 9.26 15.80
N CYS A 87 -4.00 8.85 16.47
CA CYS A 87 -3.77 7.49 16.92
C CYS A 87 -3.72 7.40 18.46
N ASN A 88 -3.89 6.19 18.97
CA ASN A 88 -3.77 5.87 20.40
C ASN A 88 -2.34 6.16 20.91
N PRO A 89 -2.13 6.35 22.23
CA PRO A 89 -0.83 6.72 22.82
C PRO A 89 0.38 5.90 22.34
N ASN A 90 0.18 4.60 22.12
CA ASN A 90 1.22 3.64 21.73
C ASN A 90 1.36 3.42 20.21
N SER A 91 0.62 4.19 19.41
CA SER A 91 0.64 4.09 17.95
C SER A 91 1.02 5.43 17.33
N ARG A 92 1.47 5.39 16.07
CA ARG A 92 1.81 6.55 15.26
C ARG A 92 1.09 6.47 13.91
N ILE A 93 0.84 7.65 13.35
CA ILE A 93 0.20 7.82 12.05
C ILE A 93 1.16 7.33 10.98
N ALA A 94 0.64 6.46 10.13
CA ALA A 94 1.31 5.96 8.94
C ALA A 94 0.43 6.29 7.75
N VAL A 95 0.78 7.37 7.05
CA VAL A 95 0.09 7.79 5.84
C VAL A 95 0.36 6.73 4.77
N TYR A 96 -0.69 6.27 4.10
CA TYR A 96 -0.62 5.29 3.01
C TYR A 96 -0.75 5.98 1.66
N SER A 97 -1.77 6.83 1.53
CA SER A 97 -1.97 7.68 0.36
C SER A 97 -2.73 8.93 0.77
N ALA A 98 -2.54 10.00 0.00
CA ALA A 98 -3.38 11.18 0.04
C ALA A 98 -3.60 11.72 -1.37
N SER A 99 -4.80 12.22 -1.62
CA SER A 99 -5.19 12.86 -2.87
C SER A 99 -5.84 14.21 -2.57
N TYR A 100 -5.47 15.20 -3.36
CA TYR A 100 -6.03 16.55 -3.28
C TYR A 100 -6.46 17.04 -4.65
N GLY A 101 -7.66 17.61 -4.70
CA GLY A 101 -8.33 18.05 -5.93
C GLY A 101 -9.76 17.54 -5.95
N ARG A 102 -10.19 16.94 -7.06
CA ARG A 102 -11.51 16.31 -7.21
C ARG A 102 -11.41 15.08 -8.09
N THR A 103 -12.18 14.05 -7.74
CA THR A 103 -12.46 12.89 -8.57
C THR A 103 -13.97 12.84 -8.81
N GLU A 104 -14.37 12.55 -10.05
CA GLU A 104 -15.77 12.42 -10.47
C GLU A 104 -16.53 11.42 -9.57
N TYR A 105 -17.68 11.85 -9.04
CA TYR A 105 -18.61 11.04 -8.24
C TYR A 105 -18.06 10.38 -6.96
N GLU A 106 -16.84 10.71 -6.52
CA GLU A 106 -16.19 10.00 -5.40
C GLU A 106 -16.52 10.58 -4.01
N SER A 107 -16.98 11.84 -3.93
CA SER A 107 -17.17 12.53 -2.64
C SER A 107 -18.59 13.07 -2.45
N ILE A 108 -19.41 12.30 -1.74
CA ILE A 108 -20.72 12.75 -1.21
C ILE A 108 -20.52 13.85 -0.15
N GLN A 109 -19.38 13.86 0.56
CA GLN A 109 -19.11 14.80 1.65
C GLN A 109 -18.80 16.22 1.15
N CYS A 110 -18.26 16.35 -0.06
CA CYS A 110 -17.92 17.63 -0.68
C CYS A 110 -18.60 17.74 -2.05
N PRO A 111 -19.94 17.93 -2.11
CA PRO A 111 -20.66 18.04 -3.37
C PRO A 111 -20.24 19.30 -4.14
N GLN A 112 -20.34 19.24 -5.47
CA GLN A 112 -20.18 20.45 -6.29
C GLN A 112 -21.36 21.42 -6.12
N PRO A 113 -21.12 22.72 -6.32
CA PRO A 113 -22.18 23.71 -6.45
C PRO A 113 -23.10 23.39 -7.63
N GLN A 114 -24.35 23.84 -7.56
CA GLN A 114 -25.33 23.65 -8.65
C GLN A 114 -24.84 24.33 -9.94
N GLY A 115 -24.92 23.60 -11.06
CA GLY A 115 -24.54 24.10 -12.38
C GLY A 115 -23.05 23.92 -12.72
N VAL A 116 -22.21 23.44 -11.80
CA VAL A 116 -20.82 23.12 -12.09
C VAL A 116 -20.71 21.66 -12.55
N PRO A 117 -20.08 21.37 -13.71
CA PRO A 117 -19.91 20.00 -14.19
C PRO A 117 -18.83 19.27 -13.39
N GLU A 118 -19.05 17.97 -13.17
CA GLU A 118 -18.07 17.10 -12.53
C GLU A 118 -16.78 16.99 -13.37
N GLU A 119 -15.65 16.91 -12.68
CA GLU A 119 -14.34 16.77 -13.31
C GLU A 119 -13.39 15.93 -12.44
N THR A 120 -12.29 15.46 -13.05
CA THR A 120 -11.21 14.80 -12.33
C THR A 120 -9.92 15.59 -12.48
N CYS A 121 -9.39 16.08 -11.37
CA CYS A 121 -8.21 16.91 -11.27
C CYS A 121 -7.50 16.58 -9.96
N LEU A 122 -6.26 16.10 -10.01
CA LEU A 122 -5.52 15.64 -8.84
C LEU A 122 -4.06 16.09 -8.91
N VAL A 123 -3.49 16.49 -7.78
CA VAL A 123 -2.05 16.71 -7.67
C VAL A 123 -1.31 15.40 -7.36
N SER A 124 -0.17 15.18 -8.01
CA SER A 124 0.67 13.99 -7.83
C SER A 124 1.43 13.97 -6.49
N TYR A 125 1.73 15.14 -5.94
CA TYR A 125 2.56 15.30 -4.74
C TYR A 125 1.79 15.30 -3.41
N ALA A 126 0.45 15.20 -3.43
CA ALA A 126 -0.37 15.25 -2.21
C ALA A 126 0.06 14.21 -1.16
N THR A 127 0.35 12.98 -1.60
CA THR A 127 0.79 11.91 -0.69
C THR A 127 2.09 12.26 0.01
N GLU A 128 3.08 12.77 -0.72
CA GLU A 128 4.38 13.14 -0.16
C GLU A 128 4.25 14.32 0.82
N THR A 129 3.48 15.35 0.46
CA THR A 129 3.20 16.48 1.35
C THR A 129 2.58 16.02 2.67
N VAL A 130 1.53 15.18 2.62
CA VAL A 130 0.87 14.66 3.82
C VAL A 130 1.79 13.73 4.62
N MET A 131 2.63 12.94 3.96
CA MET A 131 3.65 12.13 4.63
C MET A 131 4.64 13.02 5.39
N ASN A 132 5.18 14.05 4.75
CA ASN A 132 6.12 14.98 5.38
C ASN A 132 5.53 15.71 6.59
N ILE A 133 4.23 16.04 6.54
CA ILE A 133 3.56 16.77 7.62
C ILE A 133 3.15 15.83 8.77
N CYS A 134 2.63 14.63 8.50
CA CYS A 134 1.94 13.81 9.50
C CYS A 134 2.55 12.46 9.82
N HIS A 135 3.40 11.92 8.95
CA HIS A 135 3.93 10.57 9.13
C HIS A 135 4.77 10.50 10.42
N GLY A 136 4.58 9.43 11.20
CA GLY A 136 5.29 9.23 12.46
C GLY A 136 4.78 10.07 13.65
N LYS A 137 3.85 11.01 13.45
CA LYS A 137 3.22 11.76 14.56
C LYS A 137 2.12 10.95 15.22
N ARG A 138 1.76 11.28 16.46
CA ARG A 138 0.61 10.67 17.17
C ARG A 138 -0.72 11.39 16.85
N ARG A 139 -0.64 12.71 16.74
CA ARG A 139 -1.73 13.62 16.38
C ARG A 139 -1.19 14.54 15.28
N CYS A 140 -1.98 14.73 14.23
CA CYS A 140 -1.66 15.65 13.16
C CYS A 140 -2.94 16.36 12.73
N THR A 141 -2.86 17.65 12.43
CA THR A 141 -3.93 18.46 11.87
C THR A 141 -3.36 19.12 10.63
N LEU A 142 -4.04 18.93 9.50
CA LEU A 142 -3.67 19.53 8.23
C LEU A 142 -4.93 20.15 7.62
N SER A 143 -4.75 21.26 6.94
CA SER A 143 -5.80 22.00 6.26
C SER A 143 -5.82 21.61 4.78
N ALA A 144 -7.00 21.55 4.20
CA ALA A 144 -7.22 21.26 2.78
C ALA A 144 -7.18 22.57 1.96
N ASP A 145 -6.14 23.37 2.17
CA ASP A 145 -6.01 24.69 1.56
C ASP A 145 -5.19 24.69 0.25
N PRO A 146 -5.56 25.57 -0.70
CA PRO A 146 -4.79 25.82 -1.91
C PRO A 146 -3.35 26.28 -1.69
N ALA A 147 -3.05 26.91 -0.55
CA ALA A 147 -1.70 27.39 -0.27
C ALA A 147 -0.71 26.23 -0.07
N THR A 148 -1.19 25.10 0.48
CA THR A 148 -0.39 23.90 0.72
C THR A 148 -0.32 22.98 -0.50
N PHE A 149 -1.40 22.88 -1.28
CA PHE A 149 -1.53 21.87 -2.34
C PHE A 149 -1.79 22.44 -3.76
N GLY A 150 -1.84 23.76 -3.92
CA GLY A 150 -2.14 24.41 -5.20
C GLY A 150 -3.60 24.30 -5.65
N ASN A 151 -3.88 24.70 -6.89
CA ASN A 151 -5.21 24.64 -7.51
C ASN A 151 -5.13 23.89 -8.86
N PRO A 152 -5.22 22.55 -8.89
CA PRO A 152 -5.18 21.75 -10.11
C PRO A 152 -6.51 21.75 -10.89
N CYS A 153 -7.60 22.24 -10.31
CA CYS A 153 -8.95 22.19 -10.86
C CYS A 153 -9.38 23.55 -11.43
N LYS A 154 -10.54 23.58 -12.11
CA LYS A 154 -11.16 24.85 -12.50
C LYS A 154 -11.56 25.66 -11.26
N PRO A 155 -11.53 27.00 -11.33
CA PRO A 155 -11.86 27.86 -10.18
C PRO A 155 -13.29 27.68 -9.65
N GLU A 156 -14.20 27.16 -10.48
CA GLU A 156 -15.59 26.87 -10.13
C GLU A 156 -15.74 25.53 -9.38
N SER A 157 -14.71 24.68 -9.44
CA SER A 157 -14.74 23.34 -8.87
C SER A 157 -14.27 23.33 -7.44
N ARG A 158 -15.13 22.87 -6.54
CA ARG A 158 -14.80 22.73 -5.13
C ARG A 158 -13.83 21.58 -4.92
N MET A 159 -12.69 21.81 -4.30
CA MET A 159 -11.69 20.74 -4.10
C MET A 159 -11.84 20.06 -2.73
N TYR A 160 -11.19 18.91 -2.54
CA TYR A 160 -11.13 18.21 -1.26
C TYR A 160 -9.83 17.43 -1.09
N LEU A 161 -9.44 17.25 0.16
CA LEU A 161 -8.32 16.40 0.57
C LEU A 161 -8.86 15.08 1.12
N LYS A 162 -8.43 13.96 0.53
CA LYS A 162 -8.68 12.61 1.05
C LYS A 162 -7.37 12.01 1.54
N VAL A 163 -7.33 11.63 2.82
CA VAL A 163 -6.15 11.02 3.46
C VAL A 163 -6.49 9.61 3.93
N VAL A 164 -5.73 8.63 3.44
CA VAL A 164 -5.77 7.24 3.88
C VAL A 164 -4.55 6.97 4.74
N TYR A 165 -4.77 6.59 5.99
CA TYR A 165 -3.71 6.32 6.95
C TYR A 165 -4.03 5.12 7.84
N THR A 166 -3.03 4.60 8.52
CA THR A 166 -3.19 3.58 9.56
C THR A 166 -2.45 3.99 10.83
N CYS A 167 -2.75 3.31 11.94
CA CYS A 167 -2.08 3.52 13.22
C CYS A 167 -1.18 2.32 13.54
N GLY A 168 0.13 2.48 13.34
CA GLY A 168 1.12 1.42 13.55
C GLY A 168 2.08 1.69 14.71
N LYS A 169 2.78 0.66 15.18
CA LYS A 169 3.93 0.85 16.07
C LYS A 169 5.08 1.48 15.27
N TYR A 170 5.70 2.52 15.82
CA TYR A 170 6.72 3.34 15.14
C TYR A 170 7.87 2.53 14.50
N LEU A 171 8.28 1.44 15.14
CA LEU A 171 9.34 0.53 14.66
C LEU A 171 9.00 -0.13 13.30
N ALA A 172 7.73 -0.36 12.99
CA ALA A 172 7.31 -0.96 11.71
C ALA A 172 7.25 0.05 10.54
N LEU A 173 7.32 1.36 10.84
CA LEU A 173 7.19 2.43 9.84
C LEU A 173 8.51 2.80 9.18
N LYS A 174 9.62 2.74 9.93
CA LYS A 174 10.98 3.00 9.42
C LYS A 174 11.42 2.05 8.30
N VAL A 175 10.83 0.86 8.21
CA VAL A 175 11.23 -0.17 7.24
C VAL A 175 10.74 0.15 5.81
N LYS A 176 9.66 0.93 5.65
CA LYS A 176 9.03 1.17 4.33
C LYS A 176 9.37 2.51 3.69
N PHE A 177 9.83 3.47 4.47
CA PHE A 177 10.24 4.78 3.98
C PHE A 177 11.57 5.13 4.66
N PRO A 178 12.73 4.88 4.02
CA PRO A 178 13.95 5.53 4.47
C PRO A 178 13.63 7.02 4.54
N SER A 179 13.80 7.61 5.71
CA SER A 179 13.68 9.05 5.90
C SER A 179 14.35 9.73 4.72
N VAL A 180 13.62 10.55 3.96
CA VAL A 180 14.24 11.51 3.04
C VAL A 180 15.13 12.36 3.93
N SER A 181 16.42 12.05 3.91
CA SER A 181 17.43 12.77 4.66
C SER A 181 17.40 14.19 4.11
N ARG A 182 17.02 15.14 4.96
CA ARG A 182 17.34 16.54 4.73
C ARG A 182 18.86 16.63 4.61
N SER A 183 19.36 16.71 3.39
CA SER A 183 20.68 17.32 3.16
C SER A 183 20.48 18.81 3.34
N SER A 184 20.84 19.31 4.52
CA SER A 184 21.18 20.73 4.67
C SER A 184 22.40 21.00 3.80
N LYS A 185 22.24 21.88 2.82
CA LYS A 185 23.36 22.56 2.16
C LYS A 185 23.32 24.02 2.59
#